data_AF-A0A838YQB4-F1
#
_entry.id   AF-A0A838YQB4-F1
#
_cell.length_a   1.000
_cell.length_b   1.000
_cell.length_c   1.000
_cell.angle_alpha   90.00
_cell.angle_beta   90.00
_cell.angle_gamma   90.00
#
_symmetry.space_group_name_H-M   'P 1'
#
loop_
_entity.id
_entity.type
_entity.pdbx_description
1 polymer ?
#
loop_
_entity_poly.entity_id
_entity_poly.type
_entity_poly.pdbx_seq_one_letter_code
_entity_poly.pdbx_strand_id
1 'polypeptide(L)' 'MAQGVVKSYDPNTGNGIILLDTDKTEVFITAGSLKGSIFRTLRQGQRINFELETVEDIQVVKNVKIGQDKY' A
#
# COMPACT_ATOMS: atom_id res chain seq x y z
N MET A 1 11.05 -1.47 5.38
CA MET A 1 10.18 -0.36 4.96
C MET A 1 10.31 -0.23 3.46
N ALA A 2 9.18 -0.19 2.76
CA ALA A 2 9.07 -0.08 1.31
C ALA A 2 8.23 1.16 0.95
N GLN A 3 8.36 1.63 -0.29
CA GLN A 3 7.63 2.77 -0.81
C GLN A 3 7.07 2.43 -2.19
N GLY A 4 5.93 3.03 -2.51
CA GLY A 4 5.26 2.78 -3.76
C GLY A 4 4.11 3.73 -4.01
N VAL A 5 3.53 3.59 -5.20
CA VAL A 5 2.40 4.38 -5.67
C VAL A 5 1.17 3.49 -5.77
N VAL A 6 0.06 3.96 -5.21
CA VAL A 6 -1.23 3.26 -5.29
C VAL A 6 -1.68 3.25 -6.75
N LYS A 7 -1.70 2.06 -7.37
CA LYS A 7 -2.17 1.85 -8.74
C LYS A 7 -3.69 1.82 -8.79
N SER A 8 -4.32 1.17 -7.82
CA SER A 8 -5.77 1.12 -7.64
C SER A 8 -6.12 0.81 -6.18
N TYR A 9 -7.29 1.28 -5.74
CA TYR A 9 -7.82 0.98 -4.41
C TYR A 9 -9.35 1.05 -4.45
N ASP A 10 -10.00 0.04 -3.91
CA ASP A 10 -11.44 0.01 -3.70
C ASP A 10 -11.75 0.26 -2.21
N PRO A 11 -12.33 1.42 -1.86
CA PRO A 11 -12.66 1.73 -0.47
C PRO A 11 -13.79 0.87 0.12
N ASN A 12 -14.59 0.18 -0.71
CA ASN A 12 -15.66 -0.67 -0.22
C ASN A 12 -15.13 -2.00 0.31
N THR A 13 -14.18 -2.60 -0.41
CA THR A 13 -13.56 -3.89 -0.03
C THR A 13 -12.28 -3.71 0.79
N GLY A 14 -11.64 -2.55 0.69
CA GLY A 14 -10.32 -2.29 1.28
C GLY A 14 -9.17 -2.93 0.49
N ASN A 15 -9.46 -3.50 -0.68
CA ASN A 15 -8.46 -4.11 -1.54
C ASN A 15 -7.85 -3.10 -2.50
N GLY A 16 -6.63 -3.35 -2.93
CA GLY A 16 -5.94 -2.48 -3.86
C GLY A 16 -4.61 -3.04 -4.31
N ILE A 17 -3.96 -2.30 -5.19
CA ILE A 17 -2.66 -2.65 -5.76
C ILE A 17 -1.73 -1.45 -5.60
N ILE A 18 -0.53 -1.71 -5.12
CA ILE A 18 0.55 -0.73 -5.06
C ILE A 18 1.66 -1.19 -5.99
N LEU A 19 2.24 -0.24 -6.70
CA LEU A 19 3.43 -0.45 -7.50
C LEU A 19 4.64 -0.02 -6.67
N LEU A 20 5.58 -0.93 -6.43
CA LEU A 20 6.83 -0.60 -5.75
C LEU A 20 7.71 0.31 -6.60
N ASP A 21 8.36 1.28 -5.96
CA ASP A 21 9.24 2.19 -6.70
C ASP A 21 10.56 1.55 -7.12
N THR A 22 11.00 0.53 -6.38
CA THR A 22 12.31 -0.11 -6.57
C THR A 22 12.37 -0.90 -7.86
N ASP A 23 11.38 -1.77 -8.08
CA ASP A 23 11.38 -2.80 -9.13
C ASP A 23 10.07 -2.82 -9.94
N LYS A 24 9.13 -1.91 -9.64
CA LYS A 24 7.78 -1.88 -10.24
C LYS A 24 7.01 -3.19 -10.04
N THR A 25 7.32 -3.96 -8.99
CA THR A 25 6.55 -5.13 -8.61
C THR A 25 5.19 -4.70 -8.03
N GLU A 26 4.16 -5.46 -8.35
CA GLU A 26 2.80 -5.24 -7.84
C GLU A 26 2.61 -5.97 -6.52
N VAL A 27 2.19 -5.22 -5.50
CA VAL A 27 1.88 -5.75 -4.17
C VAL A 27 0.45 -5.46 -3.80
N PHE A 28 -0.15 -6.36 -3.03
CA PHE A 28 -1.58 -6.32 -2.75
C PHE A 28 -1.86 -5.62 -1.41
N ILE A 29 -2.84 -4.73 -1.46
CA ILE A 29 -3.54 -4.23 -0.27
C ILE A 29 -4.71 -5.16 -0.05
N THR A 30 -4.83 -5.71 1.15
CA THR A 30 -5.93 -6.58 1.55
C THR A 30 -6.79 -5.90 2.62
N ALA A 31 -7.99 -6.42 2.83
CA ALA A 31 -8.86 -5.97 3.92
C ALA A 31 -8.12 -6.04 5.27
N GLY A 32 -7.87 -4.88 5.87
CA GLY A 32 -7.13 -4.76 7.13
C GLY A 32 -5.68 -4.28 6.98
N SER A 33 -5.14 -4.15 5.76
CA SER A 33 -3.81 -3.55 5.51
C SER A 33 -3.67 -2.11 6.06
N LEU A 34 -4.79 -1.37 6.12
CA LEU A 34 -4.85 -0.02 6.69
C LEU A 34 -5.15 -0.01 8.20
N LYS A 35 -5.34 -1.17 8.84
CA LYS A 35 -5.65 -1.23 10.28
C LYS A 35 -4.47 -0.69 11.08
N GLY A 36 -4.71 0.34 11.89
CA GLY A 36 -3.66 1.04 12.65
C GLY A 36 -2.92 2.12 11.85
N SER A 37 -3.24 2.29 10.57
CA SER A 37 -2.82 3.45 9.78
C SER A 37 -3.71 4.66 10.07
N ILE A 38 -3.18 5.85 9.81
CA ILE A 38 -3.97 7.08 9.76
C ILE A 38 -4.86 7.17 8.51
N PHE A 39 -4.57 6.36 7.48
CA PHE A 39 -5.38 6.32 6.27
C PHE A 39 -6.62 5.47 6.48
N ARG A 40 -7.78 6.08 6.21
CA ARG A 40 -9.06 5.36 6.09
C ARG A 40 -9.32 4.86 4.67
N THR A 41 -8.77 5.54 3.68
CA THR A 41 -8.84 5.20 2.25
C THR A 41 -7.58 5.68 1.55
N LEU A 42 -7.33 5.15 0.35
CA LEU A 42 -6.24 5.57 -0.53
C LEU A 42 -6.78 6.01 -1.89
N ARG A 43 -6.03 6.88 -2.58
CA ARG A 43 -6.36 7.30 -3.94
C ARG A 43 -5.32 6.79 -4.93
N GLN A 44 -5.76 6.49 -6.15
CA GLN A 44 -4.84 6.21 -7.25
C GLN A 44 -3.84 7.36 -7.44
N GLY A 45 -2.57 7.02 -7.69
CA GLY A 45 -1.47 7.97 -7.82
C GLY A 45 -0.90 8.46 -6.49
N GLN A 46 -1.48 8.08 -5.35
CA GLN A 46 -0.97 8.47 -4.04
C GLN A 46 0.30 7.69 -3.70
N ARG A 47 1.34 8.40 -3.27
CA ARG A 47 2.60 7.82 -2.80
C ARG A 47 2.56 7.55 -1.31
N ILE A 48 2.91 6.34 -0.91
CA ILE A 48 2.86 5.88 0.48
C ILE A 48 4.07 5.04 0.83
N ASN A 49 4.42 5.07 2.11
CA ASN A 49 5.41 4.20 2.72
C ASN A 49 4.69 3.10 3.48
N PHE A 50 5.22 1.89 3.46
CA PHE A 50 4.58 0.73 4.10
C PHE A 50 5.59 -0.37 4.41
N GLU A 51 5.10 -1.43 5.04
CA GLU A 51 5.85 -2.65 5.30
C GLU A 51 5.27 -3.79 4.47
N LEU A 52 6.16 -4.62 3.92
CA LEU A 52 5.79 -5.82 3.19
C LEU A 52 5.86 -6.99 4.15
N GLU A 53 4.84 -7.83 4.11
CA GLU A 53 4.79 -9.09 4.83
C GLU A 53 4.37 -10.20 3.87
N THR A 54 5.04 -11.34 3.96
CA THR A 54 4.66 -12.52 3.18
C THR A 54 3.67 -13.33 4.01
N VAL A 55 2.42 -13.43 3.53
CA VAL A 55 1.37 -14.26 4.13
C VAL A 55 0.96 -15.29 3.09
N GLU A 56 1.14 -16.58 3.38
CA GLU A 56 0.78 -17.68 2.47
C GLU A 56 1.38 -17.49 1.06
N ASP A 57 2.67 -17.17 1.00
CA ASP A 57 3.44 -16.89 -0.23
C ASP A 57 2.99 -15.65 -1.04
N ILE A 58 2.10 -14.82 -0.49
CA ILE A 58 1.63 -13.58 -1.09
C ILE A 58 2.21 -12.38 -0.34
N GLN A 59 2.77 -11.42 -1.08
CA GLN A 59 3.21 -10.15 -0.50
C GLN A 59 2.02 -9.23 -0.24
N VAL A 60 1.76 -8.98 1.04
CA VAL A 60 0.72 -8.08 1.51
C VAL A 60 1.32 -6.84 2.17
N VAL A 61 0.59 -5.74 2.06
CA VAL A 61 0.98 -4.46 2.66
C VAL A 61 0.47 -4.34 4.09
N LYS A 62 1.32 -3.87 5.01
CA LYS A 62 0.95 -3.48 6.38
C LYS A 62 1.56 -2.13 6.76
N ASN A 63 1.04 -1.54 7.84
CA ASN A 63 1.58 -0.33 8.46
C ASN A 63 1.76 0.83 7.46
N VAL A 64 0.72 1.13 6.68
CA VAL A 64 0.76 2.21 5.69
C VAL A 64 0.94 3.56 6.38
N LYS A 65 1.90 4.36 5.90
CA LYS A 65 2.30 5.69 6.38
C LYS A 65 2.38 6.66 5.22
N ILE A 66 2.28 7.95 5.51
CA ILE A 66 2.39 9.01 4.48
C ILE A 66 3.77 8.92 3.84
N GLY A 67 3.80 8.77 2.52
CA GLY A 67 5.01 9.06 1.74
C GLY A 67 5.14 10.57 1.65
N GLN A 68 6.12 11.15 2.36
CA GLN A 68 6.45 12.54 2.12
C GLN A 68 7.07 12.66 0.73
N ASP A 69 6.37 13.35 -0.16
CA ASP A 69 6.96 13.91 -1.36
C ASP A 69 7.91 15.01 -0.91
N LYS A 70 9.22 14.73 -0.95
CA LYS A 70 10.25 15.74 -0.68
C LYS A 70 10.28 16.68 -1.87
N TYR A 71 9.65 17.85 -1.73
CA TYR A 71 10.02 19.04 -2.50
C TYR A 71 11.43 19.49 -2.12
#